data_AF-A0A136KZS8-F1
#
_entry.id   AF-A0A136KZS8-F1
#
_cell.length_a   1.000
_cell.length_b   1.000
_cell.length_c   1.000
_cell.angle_alpha   90.00
_cell.angle_beta   90.00
_cell.angle_gamma   90.00
#
_symmetry.space_group_name_H-M   'P 1'
#
loop_
_entity.id
_entity.type
_entity.pdbx_description
1 polymer ?
#
loop_
_entity_poly.entity_id
_entity_poly.type
_entity_poly.pdbx_seq_one_letter_code
_entity_poly.pdbx_strand_id
1 'polypeptide(L)'
;MNKYILIGGYYGAGNLGDEAILQCILKDIRAQNNNTSFIVTSWNPEQTAAQFNVEAIHWKDIAALLEASKRADMIILGGGGLLQDYWGIKPDTYLRRASMDITTYASLPLLAKIMNIPCMIYAMGLGPLQSDLALEHTRLAFDRSLVATLRDQASLELLEKTGFIKKRPTDHPSYRRPSFYTYNQPRR
;
A
#
# COMPACT_ATOMS: atom_id res chain seq x y z
N MET A 1 -18.61 -11.04 -11.74
CA MET A 1 -17.24 -10.96 -12.28
C MET A 1 -16.28 -11.15 -11.12
N ASN A 2 -15.26 -11.99 -11.28
CA ASN A 2 -14.20 -12.14 -10.27
C ASN A 2 -13.44 -10.82 -10.14
N LYS A 3 -13.10 -10.40 -8.92
CA LYS A 3 -12.35 -9.17 -8.67
C LYS A 3 -10.89 -9.49 -8.42
N TYR A 4 -9.98 -8.69 -8.99
CA TYR A 4 -8.54 -8.84 -8.76
C TYR A 4 -8.01 -7.69 -7.90
N ILE A 5 -7.33 -8.05 -6.81
CA ILE A 5 -6.66 -7.09 -5.93
C ILE A 5 -5.16 -7.35 -5.97
N LEU A 6 -4.41 -6.33 -6.36
CA LEU A 6 -2.95 -6.32 -6.25
C LEU A 6 -2.57 -5.80 -4.87
N ILE A 7 -1.85 -6.59 -4.10
CA ILE A 7 -1.37 -6.22 -2.76
C ILE A 7 0.15 -6.12 -2.82
N GLY A 8 0.70 -5.00 -2.37
CA GLY A 8 2.15 -4.87 -2.19
C GLY A 8 2.54 -4.47 -0.78
N GLY A 9 3.73 -4.91 -0.38
CA GLY A 9 4.27 -4.78 0.96
C GLY A 9 5.58 -5.56 1.09
N TYR A 10 6.09 -5.71 2.31
CA TYR A 10 7.33 -6.46 2.57
C TYR A 10 7.03 -7.94 2.87
N TYR A 11 6.54 -8.68 1.87
CA TYR A 11 6.09 -10.07 2.03
C TYR A 11 7.04 -11.09 1.39
N GLY A 12 7.01 -12.34 1.85
CA GLY A 12 7.88 -13.43 1.41
C GLY A 12 9.34 -13.28 1.83
N ALA A 13 9.63 -12.37 2.78
CA ALA A 13 10.96 -12.14 3.33
C ALA A 13 11.19 -12.87 4.66
N GLY A 14 10.19 -13.63 5.14
CA GLY A 14 10.26 -14.36 6.41
C GLY A 14 10.02 -13.50 7.65
N ASN A 15 9.60 -12.23 7.50
CA ASN A 15 9.23 -11.38 8.62
C ASN A 15 7.81 -11.75 9.10
N LEU A 16 7.73 -12.42 10.26
CA LEU A 16 6.46 -12.88 10.82
C LEU A 16 5.41 -11.77 10.96
N GLY A 17 5.83 -10.54 11.28
CA GLY A 17 4.92 -9.39 11.39
C GLY A 17 4.30 -9.02 10.04
N ASP A 18 5.11 -8.92 8.99
CA ASP A 18 4.61 -8.58 7.66
C ASP A 18 3.78 -9.73 7.06
N GLU A 19 4.19 -10.98 7.25
CA GLU A 19 3.39 -12.15 6.84
C GLU A 19 2.02 -12.18 7.54
N ALA A 20 1.97 -11.82 8.84
CA ALA A 20 0.71 -11.72 9.58
C ALA A 20 -0.18 -10.57 9.06
N ILE A 21 0.41 -9.43 8.68
CA ILE A 21 -0.33 -8.32 8.05
C ILE A 21 -0.98 -8.80 6.75
N LEU A 22 -0.23 -9.48 5.87
CA LEU A 22 -0.78 -10.04 4.64
C LEU A 22 -1.91 -11.04 4.94
N GLN A 23 -1.71 -11.93 5.91
CA GLN A 23 -2.72 -12.91 6.31
C GLN A 23 -4.03 -12.24 6.75
N CYS A 24 -3.94 -11.19 7.57
CA CYS A 24 -5.10 -10.43 8.04
C CYS A 24 -5.85 -9.76 6.88
N ILE A 25 -5.14 -9.07 5.98
CA ILE A 25 -5.74 -8.43 4.80
C ILE A 25 -6.50 -9.47 3.95
N LEU A 26 -5.86 -10.60 3.65
CA LEU A 26 -6.47 -11.67 2.84
C LEU A 26 -7.69 -12.28 3.54
N LYS A 27 -7.59 -12.55 4.84
CA LYS A 27 -8.68 -13.15 5.63
C LYS A 27 -9.89 -12.22 5.68
N ASP A 28 -9.68 -10.94 5.97
CA ASP A 28 -10.76 -9.96 6.11
C ASP A 28 -11.50 -9.76 4.77
N ILE A 29 -10.76 -9.67 3.66
CA ILE A 29 -11.38 -9.52 2.33
C ILE A 29 -12.11 -10.80 1.92
N ARG A 30 -11.52 -11.99 2.12
CA ARG A 30 -12.18 -13.27 1.80
C ARG A 30 -13.46 -13.48 2.61
N ALA A 31 -13.49 -13.02 3.85
CA ALA A 31 -14.68 -13.10 4.71
C ALA A 31 -15.82 -12.21 4.21
N GLN A 32 -15.51 -11.09 3.53
CA GLN A 32 -16.51 -10.20 2.94
C GLN A 32 -16.93 -10.59 1.52
N ASN A 33 -15.98 -11.10 0.71
CA ASN A 33 -16.22 -11.52 -0.66
C ASN A 33 -15.30 -12.67 -1.07
N ASN A 34 -15.86 -13.87 -1.14
CA ASN A 34 -15.14 -15.10 -1.50
C ASN A 34 -14.76 -15.18 -2.99
N ASN A 35 -15.30 -14.31 -3.85
CA ASN A 35 -15.02 -14.25 -5.29
C ASN A 35 -14.01 -13.14 -5.61
N THR A 36 -12.91 -13.11 -4.84
CA THR A 36 -11.81 -12.17 -4.99
C THR A 36 -10.51 -12.95 -5.14
N SER A 37 -9.77 -12.68 -6.22
CA SER A 37 -8.42 -13.17 -6.46
C SER A 37 -7.38 -12.13 -6.08
N PHE A 38 -6.22 -12.60 -5.64
CA PHE A 38 -5.15 -11.76 -5.13
C PHE A 38 -3.87 -11.99 -5.91
N ILE A 39 -3.18 -10.91 -6.23
CA ILE A 39 -1.81 -10.92 -6.74
C ILE A 39 -0.95 -10.19 -5.71
N VAL A 40 0.11 -10.83 -5.20
CA VAL A 40 0.94 -10.27 -4.12
C VAL A 40 2.37 -10.02 -4.60
N THR A 41 2.92 -8.83 -4.36
CA THR A 41 4.36 -8.61 -4.55
C THR A 41 5.14 -9.26 -3.42
N SER A 42 6.15 -10.07 -3.74
CA SER A 42 6.87 -10.88 -2.76
C SER A 42 8.37 -10.97 -3.05
N TRP A 43 9.17 -11.18 -2.00
CA TRP A 43 10.58 -11.58 -2.06
C TRP A 43 10.76 -13.04 -2.45
N ASN A 44 9.80 -13.90 -2.08
CA ASN A 44 9.76 -15.31 -2.45
C ASN A 44 8.35 -15.66 -2.96
N PRO A 45 8.06 -15.42 -4.26
CA PRO A 45 6.73 -15.63 -4.82
C PRO A 45 6.21 -17.06 -4.67
N GLU A 46 7.07 -18.08 -4.82
CA GLU A 46 6.67 -19.48 -4.69
C GLU A 46 6.18 -19.78 -3.28
N GLN A 47 6.93 -19.35 -2.26
CA GLN A 47 6.54 -19.53 -0.86
C GLN A 47 5.28 -18.74 -0.52
N THR A 48 5.19 -17.48 -0.92
CA THR A 48 4.00 -16.65 -0.65
C THR A 48 2.75 -17.23 -1.33
N ALA A 49 2.87 -17.69 -2.57
CA ALA A 49 1.76 -18.31 -3.30
C ALA A 49 1.28 -19.58 -2.59
N ALA A 50 2.20 -20.46 -2.19
CA ALA A 50 1.87 -21.71 -1.49
C ALA A 50 1.26 -21.44 -0.10
N GLN A 51 1.83 -20.52 0.67
CA GLN A 51 1.42 -20.24 2.05
C GLN A 51 0.03 -19.58 2.12
N PHE A 52 -0.26 -18.63 1.23
CA PHE A 52 -1.47 -17.81 1.30
C PHE A 52 -2.54 -18.18 0.27
N ASN A 53 -2.23 -19.12 -0.63
CA ASN A 53 -3.08 -19.53 -1.75
C ASN A 53 -3.46 -18.33 -2.63
N VAL A 54 -2.46 -17.67 -3.22
CA VAL A 54 -2.57 -16.45 -4.03
C VAL A 54 -1.67 -16.52 -5.25
N GLU A 55 -1.91 -15.68 -6.27
CA GLU A 55 -0.87 -15.38 -7.27
C GLU A 55 0.18 -14.50 -6.59
N ALA A 56 1.46 -14.72 -6.88
CA ALA A 56 2.54 -13.89 -6.37
C ALA A 56 3.54 -13.54 -7.48
N ILE A 57 4.05 -12.33 -7.45
CA ILE A 57 5.05 -11.81 -8.39
C ILE A 57 6.25 -11.29 -7.62
N HIS A 58 7.44 -11.38 -8.20
CA HIS A 58 8.63 -10.88 -7.54
C HIS A 58 8.60 -9.35 -7.46
N TRP A 59 8.88 -8.75 -6.30
CA TRP A 59 8.76 -7.30 -6.09
C TRP A 59 9.65 -6.45 -7.00
N LYS A 60 10.81 -6.98 -7.44
CA LYS A 60 11.68 -6.35 -8.44
C LYS A 60 11.23 -6.53 -9.89
N ASP A 61 10.18 -7.31 -10.15
CA ASP A 61 9.68 -7.51 -11.50
C ASP A 61 8.67 -6.42 -11.87
N ILE A 62 9.20 -5.32 -12.40
CA ILE A 62 8.40 -4.17 -12.80
C ILE A 62 7.46 -4.51 -13.96
N ALA A 63 7.86 -5.39 -14.88
CA ALA A 63 6.99 -5.80 -15.98
C ALA A 63 5.79 -6.59 -15.44
N ALA A 64 6.04 -7.56 -14.56
CA ALA A 64 4.97 -8.30 -13.89
C ALA A 64 4.08 -7.39 -13.03
N LEU A 65 4.65 -6.39 -12.34
CA LEU A 65 3.88 -5.40 -11.57
C LEU A 65 2.94 -4.59 -12.46
N LEU A 66 3.40 -4.15 -13.64
CA LEU A 66 2.58 -3.43 -14.60
C LEU A 66 1.45 -4.30 -15.15
N GLU A 67 1.73 -5.55 -15.52
CA GLU A 67 0.71 -6.49 -16.01
C GLU A 67 -0.31 -6.86 -14.93
N ALA A 68 0.16 -7.10 -13.69
CA ALA A 68 -0.72 -7.32 -12.54
C ALA A 68 -1.62 -6.11 -12.28
N SER A 69 -1.07 -4.89 -12.40
CA SER A 69 -1.84 -3.66 -12.20
C SER A 69 -2.90 -3.48 -13.28
N LYS A 70 -2.62 -3.78 -14.55
CA LYS A 70 -3.64 -3.74 -15.63
C LYS A 70 -4.82 -4.67 -15.39
N ARG A 71 -4.59 -5.80 -14.70
CA ARG A 71 -5.63 -6.77 -14.32
C ARG A 71 -6.39 -6.36 -13.05
N ALA A 72 -5.83 -5.48 -12.23
CA ALA A 72 -6.34 -5.18 -10.89
C ALA A 72 -7.51 -4.21 -10.91
N ASP A 73 -8.56 -4.54 -10.14
CA ASP A 73 -9.67 -3.63 -9.83
C ASP A 73 -9.31 -2.67 -8.68
N MET A 74 -8.30 -3.00 -7.88
CA MET A 74 -7.81 -2.21 -6.74
C MET A 74 -6.36 -2.57 -6.42
N ILE A 75 -5.60 -1.57 -5.96
CA ILE A 75 -4.26 -1.75 -5.41
C ILE A 75 -4.29 -1.49 -3.90
N ILE A 76 -3.70 -2.37 -3.11
CA ILE A 76 -3.50 -2.18 -1.67
C ILE A 76 -2.00 -2.07 -1.41
N LEU A 77 -1.56 -0.93 -0.87
CA LEU A 77 -0.28 -0.84 -0.18
C LEU A 77 -0.51 -1.30 1.26
N GLY A 78 -0.02 -2.49 1.56
CA GLY A 78 -0.11 -3.10 2.88
C GLY A 78 0.62 -2.31 3.95
N GLY A 79 0.31 -2.65 5.20
CA GLY A 79 0.86 -1.96 6.37
C GLY A 79 2.31 -2.31 6.68
N GLY A 80 2.74 -1.95 7.88
CA GLY A 80 4.14 -2.04 8.29
C GLY A 80 4.82 -0.67 8.26
N GLY A 81 6.14 -0.63 8.46
CA GLY A 81 6.94 0.60 8.47
C GLY A 81 7.54 0.93 7.11
N LEU A 82 6.74 0.84 6.04
CA LEU A 82 7.26 0.86 4.66
C LEU A 82 7.66 2.27 4.19
N LEU A 83 7.01 3.31 4.72
CA LEU A 83 7.30 4.71 4.40
C LEU A 83 8.18 5.30 5.51
N GLN A 84 9.50 5.16 5.32
CA GLN A 84 10.53 5.56 6.27
C GLN A 84 11.79 6.09 5.56
N ASP A 85 12.55 6.92 6.26
CA ASP A 85 13.70 7.66 5.74
C ASP A 85 14.96 7.39 6.58
N TYR A 86 15.23 6.12 6.90
CA TYR A 86 16.47 5.75 7.62
C TYR A 86 17.72 5.92 6.75
N TRP A 87 17.59 5.76 5.43
CA TRP A 87 18.72 5.66 4.49
C TRP A 87 18.71 6.79 3.44
N GLY A 88 17.85 7.80 3.60
CA GLY A 88 17.58 8.79 2.58
C GLY A 88 16.62 8.29 1.51
N ILE A 89 16.09 9.25 0.75
CA ILE A 89 15.21 9.01 -0.40
C ILE A 89 15.90 9.46 -1.70
N LYS A 90 15.70 8.70 -2.77
CA LYS A 90 16.09 9.06 -4.14
C LYS A 90 14.83 9.17 -5.03
N PRO A 91 14.27 10.38 -5.18
CA PRO A 91 13.03 10.61 -5.93
C PRO A 91 13.03 10.09 -7.36
N ASP A 92 14.19 9.92 -7.99
CA ASP A 92 14.28 9.39 -9.35
C ASP A 92 14.08 7.86 -9.42
N THR A 93 13.88 7.17 -8.30
CA THR A 93 13.84 5.70 -8.22
C THR A 93 12.44 5.08 -8.15
N TYR A 94 11.38 5.85 -8.40
CA TYR A 94 10.04 5.28 -8.62
C TYR A 94 10.05 4.23 -9.72
N LEU A 95 9.36 3.11 -9.47
CA LEU A 95 9.24 1.96 -10.39
C LEU A 95 10.61 1.41 -10.84
N ARG A 96 11.64 1.49 -10.01
CA ARG A 96 12.96 0.89 -10.26
C ARG A 96 13.21 -0.35 -9.40
N ARG A 97 14.05 -1.26 -9.91
CA ARG A 97 14.34 -2.58 -9.31
C ARG A 97 15.28 -2.53 -8.09
N ALA A 98 15.87 -1.37 -7.79
CA ALA A 98 17.07 -1.27 -6.93
C ALA A 98 16.99 -0.18 -5.85
N SER A 99 15.81 0.37 -5.56
CA SER A 99 15.60 1.20 -4.38
C SER A 99 14.89 0.42 -3.28
N MET A 100 15.22 0.78 -2.04
CA MET A 100 14.63 0.22 -0.82
C MET A 100 14.24 1.38 0.12
N ASP A 101 13.78 2.46 -0.51
CA ASP A 101 13.34 3.70 0.14
C ASP A 101 11.82 3.89 -0.05
N ILE A 102 11.33 5.08 0.31
CA ILE A 102 9.92 5.46 0.18
C ILE A 102 9.39 5.26 -1.24
N THR A 103 10.19 5.46 -2.29
CA THR A 103 9.69 5.39 -3.67
C THR A 103 9.32 3.96 -4.07
N THR A 104 9.96 2.94 -3.50
CA THR A 104 9.67 1.53 -3.78
C THR A 104 8.19 1.22 -3.49
N TYR A 105 7.70 1.70 -2.35
CA TYR A 105 6.32 1.47 -1.91
C TYR A 105 5.36 2.54 -2.41
N ALA A 106 5.79 3.81 -2.45
CA ALA A 106 5.00 4.91 -3.02
C ALA A 106 4.75 4.74 -4.53
N SER A 107 5.51 3.88 -5.21
CA SER A 107 5.25 3.47 -6.59
C SER A 107 3.87 2.83 -6.77
N LEU A 108 3.31 2.15 -5.77
CA LEU A 108 1.99 1.53 -5.89
C LEU A 108 0.85 2.56 -5.93
N PRO A 109 0.73 3.51 -4.98
CA PRO A 109 -0.22 4.62 -5.10
C PRO A 109 -0.02 5.46 -6.37
N LEU A 110 1.22 5.69 -6.77
CA LEU A 110 1.51 6.42 -8.01
C LEU A 110 0.99 5.65 -9.24
N LEU A 111 1.30 4.36 -9.33
CA LEU A 111 0.88 3.49 -10.44
C LEU A 111 -0.64 3.39 -10.51
N ALA A 112 -1.30 3.21 -9.38
CA ALA A 112 -2.75 3.21 -9.28
C ALA A 112 -3.35 4.51 -9.82
N LYS A 113 -2.76 5.67 -9.48
CA LYS A 113 -3.20 6.96 -10.01
C LYS A 113 -3.02 7.06 -11.52
N ILE A 114 -1.89 6.62 -12.06
CA ILE A 114 -1.60 6.64 -13.51
C ILE A 114 -2.59 5.75 -14.27
N MET A 115 -2.90 4.57 -13.72
CA MET A 115 -3.80 3.60 -14.34
C MET A 115 -5.29 3.84 -14.02
N ASN A 116 -5.61 4.89 -13.25
CA ASN A 116 -6.96 5.19 -12.77
C ASN A 116 -7.63 4.03 -12.00
N ILE A 117 -6.83 3.30 -11.21
CA ILE A 117 -7.25 2.20 -10.35
C ILE A 117 -7.36 2.73 -8.91
N PRO A 118 -8.41 2.38 -8.16
CA PRO A 118 -8.50 2.77 -6.76
C PRO A 118 -7.36 2.17 -5.92
N CYS A 119 -6.74 2.98 -5.07
CA CYS A 119 -5.65 2.56 -4.19
C CYS A 119 -6.04 2.69 -2.71
N MET A 120 -5.76 1.68 -1.90
CA MET A 120 -5.85 1.76 -0.44
C MET A 120 -4.46 1.66 0.19
N ILE A 121 -4.18 2.49 1.19
CA ILE A 121 -3.07 2.29 2.13
C ILE A 121 -3.66 1.63 3.40
N TYR A 122 -3.14 0.49 3.81
CA TYR A 122 -3.71 -0.30 4.92
C TYR A 122 -2.79 -0.26 6.14
N ALA A 123 -3.28 0.18 7.31
CA ALA A 123 -2.59 0.18 8.60
C ALA A 123 -1.09 0.55 8.53
N MET A 124 -0.77 1.65 7.85
CA MET A 124 0.61 2.10 7.63
C MET A 124 1.20 2.69 8.91
N GLY A 125 2.38 2.22 9.28
CA GLY A 125 3.26 2.88 10.25
C GLY A 125 4.18 3.84 9.50
N LEU A 126 4.32 5.07 9.99
CA LEU A 126 5.19 6.07 9.37
C LEU A 126 6.48 6.28 10.16
N GLY A 127 7.54 6.49 9.40
CA GLY A 127 8.76 7.11 9.86
C GLY A 127 9.89 6.19 10.30
N PRO A 128 11.04 6.79 10.68
CA PRO A 128 11.26 8.24 10.78
C PRO A 128 11.20 8.92 9.40
N LEU A 129 10.73 10.17 9.33
CA LEU A 129 10.73 11.00 8.11
C LEU A 129 11.59 12.23 8.42
N GLN A 130 12.85 12.22 8.01
CA GLN A 130 13.83 13.22 8.43
C GLN A 130 14.05 14.30 7.37
N SER A 131 13.99 13.93 6.09
CA SER A 131 14.16 14.85 4.96
C SER A 131 12.83 15.44 4.47
N ASP A 132 12.89 16.66 3.92
CA ASP A 132 11.74 17.30 3.27
C ASP A 132 11.22 16.45 2.10
N LEU A 133 12.12 15.80 1.37
CA LEU A 133 11.75 14.85 0.31
C LEU A 133 10.96 13.67 0.86
N ALA A 134 11.35 13.09 2.01
CA ALA A 134 10.60 12.00 2.62
C ALA A 134 9.19 12.44 3.05
N LEU A 135 9.06 13.65 3.62
CA LEU A 135 7.77 14.23 3.96
C LEU A 135 6.91 14.43 2.70
N GLU A 136 7.46 15.03 1.65
CA GLU A 136 6.76 15.31 0.40
C GLU A 136 6.28 14.02 -0.28
N HIS A 137 7.16 13.03 -0.44
CA HIS A 137 6.84 11.80 -1.15
C HIS A 137 5.91 10.88 -0.35
N THR A 138 5.99 10.93 0.99
CA THR A 138 4.99 10.32 1.86
C THR A 138 3.63 10.97 1.63
N ARG A 139 3.54 12.31 1.70
CA ARG A 139 2.29 13.04 1.42
C ARG A 139 1.72 12.68 0.05
N LEU A 140 2.56 12.64 -0.97
CA LEU A 140 2.16 12.29 -2.33
C LEU A 140 1.51 10.89 -2.39
N ALA A 141 2.10 9.89 -1.74
CA ALA A 141 1.54 8.54 -1.68
C ALA A 141 0.11 8.56 -1.09
N PHE A 142 -0.08 9.28 0.02
CA PHE A 142 -1.38 9.44 0.66
C PHE A 142 -2.37 10.26 -0.19
N ASP A 143 -1.93 11.33 -0.84
CA ASP A 143 -2.74 12.15 -1.76
C ASP A 143 -3.23 11.38 -2.99
N ARG A 144 -2.50 10.32 -3.39
CA ARG A 144 -2.88 9.42 -4.49
C ARG A 144 -3.69 8.22 -4.02
N SER A 145 -3.74 7.97 -2.71
CA SER A 145 -4.58 6.95 -2.13
C SER A 145 -6.03 7.42 -2.03
N LEU A 146 -6.91 6.46 -2.24
CA LEU A 146 -8.33 6.63 -2.13
C LEU A 146 -8.82 6.57 -0.70
N VAL A 147 -8.24 5.65 0.06
CA VAL A 147 -8.49 5.35 1.46
C VAL A 147 -7.13 5.02 2.03
N ALA A 148 -6.85 5.47 3.24
CA ALA A 148 -5.58 5.21 3.87
C ALA A 148 -5.80 5.02 5.36
N THR A 149 -5.27 3.98 5.97
CA THR A 149 -5.41 3.76 7.42
C THR A 149 -4.02 3.74 8.04
N LEU A 150 -3.91 4.27 9.26
CA LEU A 150 -2.66 4.37 9.99
C LEU A 150 -2.67 3.39 11.16
N ARG A 151 -1.50 2.85 11.47
CA ARG A 151 -1.33 1.85 12.53
C ARG A 151 -1.46 2.45 13.93
N ASP A 152 -0.93 3.65 14.12
CA ASP A 152 -0.76 4.27 15.44
C ASP A 152 -0.85 5.80 15.37
N GLN A 153 -0.98 6.43 16.55
CA GLN A 153 -1.14 7.88 16.70
C GLN A 153 0.12 8.64 16.27
N ALA A 154 1.31 8.09 16.53
CA ALA A 154 2.58 8.69 16.11
C ALA A 154 2.66 8.81 14.58
N SER A 155 2.15 7.81 13.86
CA SER A 155 2.05 7.85 12.40
C SER A 155 1.08 8.92 11.91
N LEU A 156 0.00 9.20 12.64
CA LEU A 156 -0.92 10.30 12.31
C LEU A 156 -0.25 11.65 12.46
N GLU A 157 0.44 11.88 13.58
CA GLU A 157 1.18 13.12 13.83
C GLU A 157 2.28 13.35 12.77
N LEU A 158 2.98 12.29 12.35
CA LEU A 158 3.94 12.37 11.25
C LEU A 158 3.28 12.69 9.91
N LEU A 159 2.11 12.10 9.62
CA LEU A 159 1.37 12.41 8.39
C LEU A 159 0.92 13.88 8.38
N GLU A 160 0.43 14.40 9.50
CA GLU A 160 0.04 15.82 9.61
C GLU A 160 1.22 16.75 9.39
N LYS A 161 2.41 16.40 9.89
CA LYS A 161 3.66 17.16 9.65
C LYS A 161 4.05 17.23 8.18
N THR A 162 3.62 16.27 7.35
CA THR A 162 3.86 16.34 5.89
C THR A 162 3.06 17.45 5.21
N GLY A 163 2.09 18.06 5.90
CA GLY A 163 1.13 18.99 5.31
C GLY A 163 -0.03 18.29 4.60
N PHE A 164 -0.25 17.01 4.85
CA PHE A 164 -1.38 16.27 4.28
C PHE A 164 -2.72 16.83 4.82
N ILE A 165 -3.58 17.29 3.91
CA ILE A 165 -4.90 17.82 4.26
C ILE A 165 -5.96 16.76 3.96
N LYS A 166 -6.73 16.41 5.00
CA LYS A 166 -7.88 15.49 4.87
C LYS A 166 -8.92 16.07 3.90
N LYS A 167 -9.09 15.45 2.74
CA LYS A 167 -10.15 15.81 1.79
C LYS A 167 -11.49 15.27 2.31
N ARG A 168 -12.46 16.17 2.54
CA ARG A 168 -13.83 15.79 2.95
C ARG A 168 -14.59 15.18 1.75
N PRO A 169 -15.53 14.25 1.97
CA PRO A 169 -16.43 13.79 0.91
C PRO A 169 -17.22 14.98 0.36
N THR A 170 -17.13 15.28 -0.93
CA THR A 170 -18.05 16.20 -1.61
C THR A 170 -19.08 15.41 -2.43
N ASP A 171 -20.35 15.78 -2.32
CA ASP A 171 -21.52 15.08 -2.85
C ASP A 171 -21.66 15.18 -4.39
N HIS A 172 -20.92 14.36 -5.16
CA HIS A 172 -21.18 14.21 -6.61
C HIS A 172 -21.40 12.72 -7.02
N PRO A 173 -22.43 12.35 -7.79
CA PRO A 173 -22.92 10.96 -7.87
C PRO A 173 -22.04 9.96 -8.61
N SER A 174 -21.05 10.40 -9.39
CA SER A 174 -20.31 9.54 -10.32
C SER A 174 -18.90 9.14 -9.85
N TYR A 175 -18.29 9.86 -8.91
CA TYR A 175 -16.99 9.51 -8.32
C TYR A 175 -16.85 10.11 -6.90
N ARG A 176 -17.60 9.59 -5.92
CA ARG A 176 -17.42 9.92 -4.50
C ARG A 176 -16.35 9.02 -3.88
N ARG A 177 -15.11 9.46 -3.72
CA ARG A 177 -14.19 8.69 -2.87
C ARG A 177 -13.32 9.62 -1.98
N PRO A 178 -13.60 9.67 -0.67
CA PRO A 178 -12.79 10.38 0.33
C PRO A 178 -11.59 9.54 0.78
N SER A 179 -10.45 10.19 1.00
CA SER A 179 -9.31 9.66 1.77
C SER A 179 -9.72 9.47 3.23
N PHE A 180 -10.32 8.31 3.55
CA PHE A 180 -10.64 7.94 4.92
C PHE A 180 -9.40 7.43 5.63
N TYR A 181 -9.14 7.94 6.84
CA TYR A 181 -8.32 7.28 7.85
C TYR A 181 -9.19 6.90 9.03
N THR A 182 -9.19 5.62 9.36
CA THR A 182 -9.69 5.09 10.63
C THR A 182 -8.47 4.76 11.49
N TYR A 183 -8.34 5.42 12.64
CA TYR A 183 -7.49 4.94 13.71
C TYR A 183 -8.20 3.72 14.31
N ASN A 184 -7.56 2.55 14.29
CA ASN A 184 -8.03 1.40 15.04
C ASN A 184 -7.82 1.70 16.53
N GLN A 185 -8.80 2.35 17.17
CA GLN A 185 -8.95 2.23 18.62
C GLN A 185 -9.10 0.72 18.90
N PRO A 186 -8.31 0.12 19.81
CA PRO A 186 -8.63 -1.21 20.28
C PRO A 186 -10.06 -1.17 20.81
N ARG A 187 -10.94 -2.03 20.25
CA ARG A 187 -12.27 -2.22 20.83
C ARG A 187 -12.05 -2.68 22.28
N ARG A 188 -12.43 -1.83 23.24
CA ARG A 188 -12.51 -2.21 24.65
C ARG A 188 -13.52 -3.33 24.84
#